data_AF-A0A524MAN1-F1
#
_entry.id   AF-A0A524MAN1-F1
#
_cell.length_a   1.000
_cell.length_b   1.000
_cell.length_c   1.000
_cell.angle_alpha   90.00
_cell.angle_beta   90.00
_cell.angle_gamma   90.00
#
_symmetry.space_group_name_H-M   'P 1'
#
loop_
_entity.id
_entity.type
_entity.pdbx_description
1 polymer ?
#
loop_
_entity_poly.entity_id
_entity_poly.type
_entity_poly.pdbx_seq_one_letter_code
_entity_poly.pdbx_strand_id
1 'polypeptide(L)' 'MKMCLRWRLGLLIIAGLLLSVGAVQGSTVELQYLGHCAFLITAPDGTKIVCDPYRTIPAFPLPHSLRSQEI' A
#
# COMPACT_ATOMS: atom_id res chain seq x y z
N MET A 1 10.68 -16.30 52.04
CA MET A 1 11.02 -15.21 51.09
C MET A 1 9.99 -15.24 49.94
N LYS A 2 8.92 -14.44 50.06
CA LYS A 2 7.76 -14.42 49.14
C LYS A 2 7.71 -13.06 48.41
N MET A 3 8.73 -12.77 47.61
CA MET A 3 8.76 -11.57 46.75
C MET A 3 9.26 -12.01 45.39
N CYS A 4 8.35 -12.26 44.43
CA CYS A 4 8.70 -12.44 43.01
C CYS A 4 7.46 -12.45 42.08
N LEU A 5 6.27 -12.79 42.58
CA LEU A 5 5.12 -13.06 41.69
C LEU A 5 4.37 -11.80 41.21
N ARG A 6 4.42 -10.69 41.99
CA ARG A 6 3.69 -9.44 41.66
C ARG A 6 4.33 -8.59 40.55
N TRP A 7 5.65 -8.71 40.35
CA TRP A 7 6.37 -7.94 39.33
C TRP A 7 6.26 -8.53 37.92
N ARG A 8 5.99 -9.84 37.80
CA ARG A 8 5.83 -10.52 36.50
C ARG A 8 4.52 -10.19 35.80
N LEU A 9 3.46 -9.93 36.57
CA LEU A 9 2.15 -9.54 36.03
C LEU A 9 2.15 -8.11 35.46
N GLY A 10 2.86 -7.17 36.09
CA GLY A 10 2.97 -5.80 35.58
C GLY A 10 3.72 -5.72 34.23
N LEU A 11 4.74 -6.55 34.05
CA LEU A 11 5.51 -6.62 32.80
C LEU A 11 4.66 -7.13 31.62
N LEU A 12 3.77 -8.08 31.86
CA LEU A 12 2.88 -8.64 30.84
C LEU A 12 1.80 -7.65 30.38
N ILE A 13 1.31 -6.80 31.30
CA ILE A 13 0.33 -5.76 30.96
C ILE A 13 0.99 -4.69 30.07
N ILE A 14 2.23 -4.28 30.37
CA ILE A 14 2.98 -3.31 29.54
C ILE A 14 3.31 -3.90 28.16
N ALA A 15 3.72 -5.17 28.09
CA ALA A 15 3.97 -5.86 26.82
C ALA A 15 2.70 -5.99 25.96
N GLY A 16 1.55 -6.31 26.57
CA GLY A 16 0.26 -6.35 25.87
C GLY A 16 -0.20 -4.98 25.38
N LEU A 17 0.04 -3.91 26.16
CA LEU A 17 -0.32 -2.55 25.78
C LEU A 17 0.55 -2.04 24.61
N LEU A 18 1.84 -2.39 24.58
CA LEU A 18 2.76 -2.06 23.48
C LEU A 18 2.45 -2.80 22.19
N LEU A 19 1.88 -4.01 22.25
CA LEU A 19 1.41 -4.75 21.06
C LEU A 19 0.09 -4.23 20.47
N SER A 20 -0.60 -3.33 21.16
CA SER A 20 -1.87 -2.74 20.69
C SER A 20 -1.70 -1.43 19.92
N VAL A 21 -0.46 -0.97 19.69
CA VAL A 21 -0.18 0.06 18.69
C VAL A 21 -0.38 -0.59 17.32
N GLY A 22 -1.65 -0.68 16.92
CA GLY A 22 -2.07 -1.20 15.64
C GLY A 22 -1.27 -0.50 14.56
N ALA A 23 -0.60 -1.31 13.73
CA ALA A 23 -0.04 -0.83 12.49
C ALA A 23 -1.17 -0.09 11.76
N VAL A 24 -1.00 1.22 11.57
CA VAL A 24 -1.83 1.98 10.65
C VAL A 24 -1.58 1.33 9.30
N GLN A 25 -2.45 0.39 8.90
CA GLN A 25 -2.51 -0.10 7.54
C GLN A 25 -2.99 1.09 6.72
N GLY A 26 -2.05 1.98 6.39
CA GLY A 26 -2.28 3.07 5.46
C GLY A 26 -2.79 2.43 4.18
N SER A 27 -4.02 2.77 3.80
CA SER A 27 -4.60 2.35 2.54
C SER A 27 -3.89 3.15 1.45
N THR A 28 -2.71 2.70 1.06
CA THR A 28 -1.83 3.40 0.13
C THR A 28 -2.40 3.29 -1.27
N VAL A 29 -2.56 4.44 -1.93
CA VAL A 29 -2.82 4.49 -3.37
C VAL A 29 -1.46 4.52 -4.08
N GLU A 30 -1.25 3.59 -5.01
CA GLU A 30 -0.02 3.58 -5.82
C GLU A 30 -0.28 4.33 -7.13
N LEU A 31 0.63 5.26 -7.46
CA LEU A 31 0.63 5.94 -8.76
C LEU A 31 1.85 5.50 -9.56
N GLN A 32 1.61 4.98 -10.75
CA GLN A 32 2.64 4.66 -11.73
C GLN A 32 2.52 5.59 -12.94
N TYR A 33 3.56 6.37 -13.21
CA TYR A 33 3.66 7.18 -14.42
C TYR A 33 3.89 6.28 -15.64
N LEU A 34 3.07 6.46 -16.68
CA LEU A 34 3.11 5.66 -17.90
C LEU A 34 3.69 6.43 -19.11
N GLY A 35 4.05 7.70 -18.95
CA GLY A 35 4.50 8.57 -20.04
C GLY A 35 3.47 9.62 -20.44
N HIS A 36 3.92 10.71 -21.07
CA HIS A 36 3.11 11.87 -21.44
C HIS A 36 2.30 12.42 -20.24
N CYS A 37 0.97 12.26 -20.25
CA CYS A 37 0.06 12.63 -19.16
C CYS A 37 -0.65 11.41 -18.55
N ALA A 38 -0.25 10.18 -18.94
CA ALA A 38 -0.91 8.97 -18.51
C ALA A 38 -0.37 8.43 -17.18
N PHE A 39 -1.28 7.96 -16.34
CA PHE A 39 -0.98 7.33 -15.04
C PHE A 39 -1.82 6.08 -14.84
N LEU A 40 -1.22 5.05 -14.24
CA LEU A 40 -1.95 3.93 -13.64
C LEU A 40 -2.08 4.19 -12.14
N ILE A 41 -3.31 4.21 -11.66
CA ILE A 41 -3.66 4.38 -10.26
C ILE A 41 -4.12 3.02 -9.74
N THR A 42 -3.44 2.49 -8.72
CA THR A 42 -3.85 1.26 -8.03
C THR A 42 -4.40 1.64 -6.66
N ALA A 43 -5.70 1.38 -6.47
CA ALA A 43 -6.36 1.57 -5.19
C ALA A 43 -5.98 0.46 -4.19
N PRO A 44 -6.20 0.68 -2.88
CA PRO A 44 -5.82 -0.28 -1.84
C PRO A 44 -6.53 -1.64 -1.94
N ASP A 45 -7.70 -1.68 -2.57
CA ASP A 45 -8.48 -2.90 -2.85
C ASP A 45 -8.00 -3.65 -4.11
N GLY A 46 -6.95 -3.14 -4.77
CA GLY A 46 -6.40 -3.68 -6.01
C GLY A 46 -7.10 -3.17 -7.28
N THR A 47 -8.11 -2.32 -7.16
CA THR A 47 -8.76 -1.69 -8.32
C THR A 47 -7.76 -0.85 -9.10
N LYS A 48 -7.76 -0.99 -10.43
CA LYS A 48 -6.85 -0.30 -11.34
C LYS A 48 -7.59 0.67 -12.24
N ILE A 49 -7.13 1.92 -12.26
CA ILE A 49 -7.69 2.99 -13.10
C ILE A 49 -6.57 3.55 -13.97
N VAL A 50 -6.81 3.63 -15.28
CA VAL A 50 -5.89 4.30 -16.21
C VAL A 50 -6.42 5.69 -16.51
N CYS A 51 -5.64 6.71 -16.17
CA CYS A 51 -5.94 8.11 -16.46
C CYS A 51 -5.24 8.52 -17.77
N ASP A 52 -5.95 9.26 -18.64
CA ASP A 52 -5.50 9.71 -19.95
C ASP A 52 -4.80 8.63 -20.80
N PRO A 53 -5.45 7.48 -21.06
CA PRO A 53 -4.86 6.43 -21.88
C PRO A 53 -4.59 6.95 -23.31
N TYR A 54 -3.44 6.57 -23.87
CA TYR A 54 -3.08 6.83 -25.25
C TYR A 54 -2.53 5.56 -25.90
N ARG A 55 -2.65 5.42 -27.22
CA ARG A 55 -2.26 4.18 -27.89
C ARG A 55 -0.77 4.10 -28.17
N THR A 56 -0.23 5.12 -28.84
CA THR A 56 1.19 5.19 -29.16
C THR A 56 1.56 6.64 -29.39
N ILE A 57 2.40 7.19 -28.51
CA ILE A 57 3.07 8.46 -28.75
C ILE A 57 4.56 8.11 -28.91
N PRO A 58 5.22 8.45 -30.04
CA PRO A 58 6.58 8.02 -30.32
C PRO A 58 7.60 8.34 -29.21
N ALA A 59 7.40 9.45 -28.50
CA ALA A 59 8.26 9.88 -27.40
C ALA A 59 7.94 9.20 -26.05
N PHE A 60 6.80 8.52 -25.94
CA PHE A 60 6.31 7.94 -24.68
C PHE A 60 5.76 6.53 -24.93
N PRO A 61 6.62 5.50 -24.95
CA PRO A 61 6.15 4.13 -25.16
C PRO A 61 5.50 3.57 -23.89
N LEU A 62 4.25 3.11 -24.01
CA LEU A 62 3.57 2.40 -22.91
C LEU A 62 4.18 1.02 -22.66
N PRO A 63 4.16 0.53 -21.39
CA PRO A 63 4.47 -0.86 -21.05
C PRO A 63 3.60 -1.83 -21.85
N HIS A 64 4.18 -2.94 -22.30
CA HIS A 64 3.49 -3.91 -23.17
C HIS A 64 2.18 -4.45 -22.61
N SER A 65 2.08 -4.61 -21.28
CA SER A 65 0.89 -5.11 -20.58
C SER A 65 -0.32 -4.17 -20.66
N LEU A 66 -0.12 -2.90 -21.00
CA LEU A 66 -1.17 -1.87 -21.02
C LEU A 66 -1.58 -1.48 -22.45
N ARG A 67 -0.96 -2.06 -23.50
CA ARG A 67 -1.29 -1.76 -24.90
C ARG A 67 -2.56 -2.43 -25.40
N SER A 68 -3.07 -3.43 -24.68
CA SER A 68 -4.18 -4.30 -25.11
C SER A 68 -5.46 -4.14 -24.29
N GLN A 69 -5.49 -3.21 -23.33
CA GLN A 69 -6.72 -2.86 -22.61
C GLN A 69 -7.50 -1.82 -23.43
N GLU A 70 -8.12 -2.28 -24.52
CA GLU A 70 -8.95 -1.45 -25.40
C GLU A 70 -10.41 -1.43 -24.94
N ILE A 71 -10.92 -0.22 -24.71
CA ILE A 71 -12.25 0.23 -25.13
C ILE A 71 -12.03 1.00 -26.44
#